data_AF-A0A8J5BUN6-F1
#
_entry.id   AF-A0A8J5BUN6-F1
#
_cell.length_a   1.000
_cell.length_b   1.000
_cell.length_c   1.000
_cell.angle_alpha   90.00
_cell.angle_beta   90.00
_cell.angle_gamma   90.00
#
_symmetry.space_group_name_H-M   'P 1'
#
loop_
_entity.id
_entity.type
_entity.pdbx_description
1 polymer ?
#
loop_
_entity_poly.entity_id
_entity_poly.type
_entity_poly.pdbx_seq_one_letter_code
_entity_poly.pdbx_strand_id
1 'polypeptide(L)'
;MSYFLTLASEVAESLLPTTAFAAEPEQEQDEPVEVESDDDESEEAEDEDDDDEDDDDDDEVPDPAIALHEAAAEGPCHDFKHHFDECVERVTKAQEAEDYDHAEYKEDCVEEFFHLQHCINDNTADKLFRVLK
;
A
#
# COMPACT_ATOMS: atom_id res chain seq x y z
N MET A 1 4.58 -10.72 48.69
CA MET A 1 4.25 -9.32 48.99
C MET A 1 4.72 -8.37 47.90
N SER A 2 6.00 -8.33 47.49
CA SER A 2 6.44 -7.37 46.44
C SER A 2 5.75 -7.54 45.08
N TYR A 3 5.70 -8.76 44.54
CA TYR A 3 5.10 -9.04 43.21
C TYR A 3 3.61 -8.69 43.06
N PHE A 4 2.85 -8.66 44.16
CA PHE A 4 1.42 -8.31 44.12
C PHE A 4 1.18 -6.80 44.08
N LEU A 5 2.18 -5.99 44.47
CA LEU A 5 2.09 -4.53 44.44
C LEU A 5 2.47 -3.96 43.07
N THR A 6 3.42 -4.59 42.36
CA THR A 6 3.76 -4.22 40.97
C THR A 6 2.62 -4.52 40.01
N LEU A 7 2.06 -5.74 40.06
CA LEU A 7 0.91 -6.16 39.24
C LEU A 7 -0.32 -5.25 39.43
N ALA A 8 -0.53 -4.71 40.63
CA ALA A 8 -1.62 -3.77 40.90
C ALA A 8 -1.39 -2.39 40.27
N SER A 9 -0.13 -1.95 40.11
CA SER A 9 0.21 -0.69 39.43
C SER A 9 0.02 -0.82 37.92
N GLU A 10 0.55 -1.89 37.33
CA GLU A 10 0.51 -2.15 35.89
C GLU A 10 -0.95 -2.27 35.38
N VAL A 11 -1.82 -2.92 36.16
CA VAL A 11 -3.26 -2.96 35.85
C VAL A 11 -3.93 -1.59 36.02
N ALA A 12 -3.59 -0.81 37.06
CA ALA A 12 -4.18 0.51 37.26
C ALA A 12 -3.83 1.49 36.12
N GLU A 13 -2.61 1.43 35.58
CA GLU A 13 -2.18 2.26 34.45
C GLU A 13 -2.89 1.86 33.15
N SER A 14 -3.21 0.57 32.95
CA SER A 14 -4.02 0.09 31.82
C SER A 14 -5.52 0.49 31.87
N LEU A 15 -6.03 0.88 33.04
CA LEU A 15 -7.41 1.37 33.19
C LEU A 15 -7.56 2.87 32.91
N LEU A 16 -6.46 3.59 32.67
CA LEU A 16 -6.50 4.98 32.22
C LEU A 16 -6.60 5.02 30.69
N PRO A 17 -7.66 5.61 30.10
CA PRO A 17 -7.81 5.66 28.66
C PRO A 17 -6.70 6.51 28.02
N THR A 18 -6.00 5.97 27.03
CA THR A 18 -4.98 6.69 26.26
C THR A 18 -5.65 7.67 25.30
N THR A 19 -6.03 8.86 25.78
CA THR A 19 -6.72 9.87 24.97
C THR A 19 -5.77 10.56 24.00
N ALA A 20 -5.60 9.99 22.81
CA ALA A 20 -5.15 10.74 21.65
C ALA A 20 -6.26 11.70 21.23
N PHE A 21 -5.98 13.00 21.19
CA PHE A 21 -6.93 14.01 20.72
C PHE A 21 -6.95 14.03 19.17
N ALA A 22 -7.78 13.17 18.58
CA ALA A 22 -8.30 13.36 17.22
C ALA A 22 -9.65 14.08 17.34
N ALA A 23 -9.79 15.25 16.72
CA ALA A 23 -10.99 16.09 16.85
C ALA A 23 -11.73 16.20 15.52
N GLU A 24 -12.87 15.51 15.43
CA GLU A 24 -13.84 15.45 14.31
C GLU A 24 -15.22 15.02 14.87
N PRO A 25 -16.34 15.08 14.12
CA PRO A 25 -16.78 16.00 13.05
C PRO A 25 -18.24 16.51 13.29
N GLU A 26 -18.84 17.29 12.37
CA GLU A 26 -20.30 17.61 12.15
C GLU A 26 -20.44 18.72 11.06
N GLN A 27 -21.41 18.86 10.13
CA GLN A 27 -22.60 18.10 9.64
C GLN A 27 -22.71 18.20 8.08
N GLU A 28 -23.82 17.74 7.48
CA GLU A 28 -24.21 17.70 6.04
C GLU A 28 -24.78 19.05 5.48
N GLN A 29 -24.93 19.20 4.13
CA GLN A 29 -26.14 19.71 3.38
C GLN A 29 -26.11 19.39 1.85
N ASP A 30 -27.31 19.30 1.24
CA ASP A 30 -27.70 18.84 -0.13
C ASP A 30 -27.27 19.66 -1.39
N GLU A 31 -27.11 18.91 -2.51
CA GLU A 31 -27.56 19.07 -3.93
C GLU A 31 -27.81 20.46 -4.63
N PRO A 32 -28.05 20.52 -5.97
CA PRO A 32 -27.25 20.03 -7.10
C PRO A 32 -27.02 21.14 -8.17
N VAL A 33 -26.20 20.90 -9.21
CA VAL A 33 -26.11 21.81 -10.39
C VAL A 33 -26.08 21.03 -11.70
N GLU A 34 -27.04 21.32 -12.58
CA GLU A 34 -27.10 20.85 -13.96
C GLU A 34 -25.99 21.51 -14.81
N VAL A 35 -25.40 20.75 -15.75
CA VAL A 35 -24.57 21.30 -16.82
C VAL A 35 -25.22 20.94 -18.15
N GLU A 36 -25.76 21.94 -18.84
CA GLU A 36 -26.27 21.76 -20.21
C GLU A 36 -25.12 21.58 -21.21
N SER A 37 -25.46 20.90 -22.30
CA SER A 37 -24.65 20.76 -23.51
C SER A 37 -24.55 22.08 -24.26
N ASP A 38 -23.38 22.40 -24.81
CA ASP A 38 -23.28 23.08 -26.11
C ASP A 38 -22.07 22.54 -26.89
N ASP A 39 -22.15 22.67 -28.20
CA ASP A 39 -21.46 21.86 -29.21
C ASP A 39 -20.37 22.65 -29.97
N ASP A 40 -19.74 21.95 -30.92
CA ASP A 40 -19.09 22.47 -32.14
C ASP A 40 -17.56 22.65 -32.21
N GLU A 41 -17.05 22.41 -33.42
CA GLU A 41 -15.66 22.13 -33.78
C GLU A 41 -14.73 23.36 -33.83
N SER A 42 -13.41 23.13 -33.72
CA SER A 42 -12.44 23.71 -34.66
C SER A 42 -11.10 22.98 -34.70
N GLU A 43 -10.91 22.26 -35.81
CA GLU A 43 -9.73 22.14 -36.67
C GLU A 43 -8.35 21.71 -36.12
N GLU A 44 -7.75 20.81 -36.91
CA GLU A 44 -6.45 20.17 -36.71
C GLU A 44 -5.24 21.03 -37.12
N ALA A 45 -4.08 20.56 -36.66
CA ALA A 45 -2.77 20.53 -37.34
C ALA A 45 -1.72 21.62 -37.04
N GLU A 46 -0.47 21.18 -37.27
CA GLU A 46 0.83 21.84 -37.07
C GLU A 46 1.27 21.91 -35.59
N ASP A 47 2.02 20.94 -35.05
CA ASP A 47 3.34 20.41 -35.48
C ASP A 47 4.47 21.46 -35.32
N GLU A 48 4.73 21.85 -34.08
CA GLU A 48 6.06 22.30 -33.66
C GLU A 48 6.72 21.14 -32.87
N ASP A 49 7.61 20.48 -33.60
CA ASP A 49 8.75 19.65 -33.18
C ASP A 49 9.56 20.34 -32.06
N ASP A 50 9.08 20.25 -30.83
CA ASP A 50 9.84 20.55 -29.61
C ASP A 50 10.62 19.31 -29.20
N ASP A 51 11.69 19.04 -29.96
CA ASP A 51 12.74 18.06 -29.66
C ASP A 51 13.59 18.57 -28.48
N ASP A 52 12.91 18.88 -27.36
CA ASP A 52 13.54 19.10 -26.06
C ASP A 52 13.98 17.71 -25.58
N GLU A 53 15.12 17.26 -26.11
CA GLU A 53 15.99 16.25 -25.50
C GLU A 53 16.44 16.81 -24.13
N ASP A 54 15.50 16.89 -23.18
CA ASP A 54 15.77 17.02 -21.75
C ASP A 54 16.37 15.70 -21.29
N ASP A 55 17.64 15.54 -21.66
CA ASP A 55 18.63 14.62 -21.07
C ASP A 55 18.89 15.07 -19.63
N ASP A 56 17.81 15.18 -18.84
CA ASP A 56 17.84 15.19 -17.38
C ASP A 56 18.27 13.77 -16.99
N ASP A 57 19.58 13.57 -17.04
CA ASP A 57 20.34 12.46 -16.49
C ASP A 57 20.11 12.47 -14.97
N ASP A 58 18.88 12.09 -14.60
CA ASP A 58 18.39 11.97 -13.24
C ASP A 58 19.13 10.78 -12.61
N ASP A 59 20.35 11.09 -12.17
CA ASP A 59 21.25 10.32 -11.34
C ASP A 59 20.61 10.08 -9.93
N GLU A 60 19.28 9.88 -9.87
CA GLU A 60 18.53 9.56 -8.67
C GLU A 60 19.05 8.23 -8.14
N VAL A 61 19.72 8.31 -6.98
CA VAL A 61 20.27 7.14 -6.31
C VAL A 61 19.11 6.19 -5.98
N PRO A 62 19.04 5.00 -6.60
CA PRO A 62 17.86 4.15 -6.51
C PRO A 62 17.58 3.74 -5.06
N ASP A 63 16.31 3.74 -4.67
CA ASP A 63 15.91 3.47 -3.28
C ASP A 63 16.50 2.14 -2.78
N PRO A 64 17.41 2.16 -1.80
CA PRO A 64 18.03 0.95 -1.30
C PRO A 64 17.03 0.01 -0.59
N ALA A 65 15.83 0.48 -0.22
CA ALA A 65 14.79 -0.39 0.31
C ALA A 65 14.28 -1.39 -0.74
N ILE A 66 14.10 -0.96 -2.00
CA ILE A 66 13.65 -1.84 -3.10
C ILE A 66 14.63 -2.98 -3.31
N ALA A 67 15.92 -2.67 -3.51
CA ALA A 67 16.96 -3.67 -3.71
C ALA A 67 17.12 -4.63 -2.51
N LEU A 68 16.92 -4.15 -1.27
CA LEU A 68 16.91 -4.99 -0.08
C LEU A 68 15.66 -5.89 -0.01
N HIS A 69 14.50 -5.39 -0.43
CA HIS A 69 13.23 -6.13 -0.43
C HIS A 69 13.23 -7.24 -1.48
N GLU A 70 13.68 -6.95 -2.71
CA GLU A 70 13.84 -7.93 -3.79
C GLU A 70 14.82 -9.04 -3.39
N ALA A 71 16.00 -8.69 -2.87
CA ALA A 71 16.99 -9.67 -2.41
C ALA A 71 16.48 -10.53 -1.22
N ALA A 72 15.57 -9.99 -0.40
CA ALA A 72 14.90 -10.77 0.65
C ALA A 72 13.82 -11.70 0.07
N ALA A 73 13.04 -11.22 -0.89
CA ALA A 73 11.98 -11.97 -1.58
C ALA A 73 12.51 -13.14 -2.41
N GLU A 74 13.60 -12.95 -3.16
CA GLU A 74 14.25 -14.02 -3.94
C GLU A 74 15.09 -14.98 -3.08
N GLY A 75 15.54 -14.52 -1.91
CA GLY A 75 16.38 -15.27 -0.98
C GLY A 75 15.59 -15.95 0.15
N PRO A 76 15.71 -15.46 1.40
CA PRO A 76 15.12 -16.11 2.57
C PRO A 76 13.58 -16.19 2.58
N CYS A 77 12.89 -15.35 1.80
CA CYS A 77 11.43 -15.28 1.77
C CYS A 77 10.79 -15.89 0.51
N HIS A 78 11.58 -16.61 -0.30
CA HIS A 78 11.15 -17.22 -1.57
C HIS A 78 9.86 -18.03 -1.46
N ASP A 79 9.71 -18.86 -0.43
CA ASP A 79 8.54 -19.73 -0.28
C ASP A 79 7.25 -18.93 0.01
N PHE A 80 7.35 -17.83 0.77
CA PHE A 80 6.23 -16.91 0.95
C PHE A 80 5.91 -16.15 -0.33
N LYS A 81 6.93 -15.81 -1.14
CA LYS A 81 6.72 -15.19 -2.44
C LYS A 81 5.97 -16.14 -3.38
N HIS A 82 6.36 -17.41 -3.44
CA HIS A 82 5.66 -18.44 -4.21
C HIS A 82 4.19 -18.56 -3.80
N HIS A 83 3.88 -18.57 -2.50
CA HIS A 83 2.48 -18.63 -2.04
C HIS A 83 1.68 -17.39 -2.42
N PHE A 84 2.28 -16.19 -2.35
CA PHE A 84 1.65 -14.96 -2.82
C PHE A 84 1.40 -14.99 -4.35
N ASP A 85 2.40 -15.38 -5.13
CA ASP A 85 2.28 -15.52 -6.59
C ASP A 85 1.16 -16.53 -6.96
N GLU A 86 1.10 -17.70 -6.29
CA GLU A 86 0.04 -18.71 -6.48
C GLU A 86 -1.35 -18.20 -6.11
N CYS A 87 -1.47 -17.37 -5.07
CA CYS A 87 -2.73 -16.68 -4.75
C CYS A 87 -3.11 -15.68 -5.85
N VAL A 88 -2.17 -14.85 -6.32
CA VAL A 88 -2.42 -13.85 -7.38
C VAL A 88 -2.87 -14.53 -8.68
N GLU A 89 -2.25 -15.64 -9.08
CA GLU A 89 -2.69 -16.43 -10.24
C GLU A 89 -4.13 -16.94 -10.07
N ARG A 90 -4.48 -17.42 -8.87
CA ARG A 90 -5.82 -17.93 -8.55
C ARG A 90 -6.89 -16.83 -8.54
N VAL A 91 -6.60 -15.69 -7.92
CA VAL A 91 -7.51 -14.54 -7.81
C VAL A 91 -7.69 -13.86 -9.17
N THR A 92 -6.62 -13.64 -9.94
CA THR A 92 -6.70 -13.11 -11.31
C THR A 92 -7.57 -14.01 -12.19
N LYS A 93 -7.39 -15.33 -12.11
CA LYS A 93 -8.24 -16.28 -12.84
C LYS A 93 -9.70 -16.29 -12.39
N ALA A 94 -9.99 -15.99 -11.12
CA ALA A 94 -11.37 -15.84 -10.65
C ALA A 94 -12.02 -14.56 -11.20
N GLN A 95 -11.24 -13.49 -11.38
CA GLN A 95 -11.68 -12.21 -11.95
C GLN A 95 -12.07 -12.29 -13.44
N GLU A 96 -11.58 -13.30 -14.16
CA GLU A 96 -11.95 -13.56 -15.57
C GLU A 96 -13.36 -14.16 -15.75
N ALA A 97 -14.07 -14.52 -14.67
CA ALA A 97 -15.40 -15.12 -14.75
C ALA A 97 -16.50 -14.08 -15.08
N GLU A 98 -17.43 -14.43 -15.98
CA GLU A 98 -18.52 -13.56 -16.44
C GLU A 98 -19.42 -13.02 -15.31
N ASP A 99 -19.52 -13.74 -14.19
CA ASP A 99 -20.32 -13.41 -13.02
C ASP A 99 -19.50 -12.98 -11.78
N TYR A 100 -18.20 -12.70 -11.94
CA TYR A 100 -17.31 -12.30 -10.83
C TYR A 100 -17.84 -11.09 -10.05
N ASP A 101 -18.49 -10.13 -10.72
CA ASP A 101 -19.09 -8.95 -10.07
C ASP A 101 -20.27 -9.26 -9.16
N HIS A 102 -20.87 -10.45 -9.31
CA HIS A 102 -21.99 -10.94 -8.50
C HIS A 102 -21.62 -12.13 -7.61
N ALA A 103 -20.34 -12.51 -7.57
CA ALA A 103 -19.84 -13.55 -6.68
C ALA A 103 -20.01 -13.15 -5.20
N GLU A 104 -20.63 -14.04 -4.41
CA GLU A 104 -20.85 -13.85 -2.96
C GLU A 104 -19.52 -13.82 -2.18
N TYR A 105 -18.50 -14.51 -2.69
CA TYR A 105 -17.16 -14.59 -2.12
C TYR A 105 -16.14 -14.23 -3.19
N LYS A 106 -15.37 -13.18 -2.94
CA LYS A 106 -14.19 -12.79 -3.72
C LYS A 106 -12.97 -13.06 -2.84
N GLU A 107 -12.08 -13.93 -3.31
CA GLU A 107 -10.82 -14.22 -2.64
C GLU A 107 -9.87 -13.02 -2.82
N ASP A 108 -9.10 -12.73 -1.76
CA ASP A 108 -8.01 -11.77 -1.78
C ASP A 108 -6.71 -12.45 -1.30
N CYS A 109 -5.57 -11.81 -1.55
CA CYS A 109 -4.24 -12.33 -1.19
C CYS A 109 -3.60 -11.55 -0.04
N VAL A 110 -4.40 -10.94 0.84
CA VAL A 110 -3.88 -10.12 1.95
C VAL A 110 -3.12 -10.98 2.95
N GLU A 111 -3.54 -12.23 3.21
CA GLU A 111 -2.84 -13.13 4.12
C GLU A 111 -1.44 -13.51 3.59
N GLU A 112 -1.35 -13.95 2.34
CA GLU A 112 -0.07 -14.30 1.70
C GLU A 112 0.85 -13.09 1.54
N PHE A 113 0.30 -11.91 1.21
CA PHE A 113 1.05 -10.66 1.18
C PHE A 113 1.62 -10.30 2.56
N PHE A 114 0.83 -10.45 3.63
CA PHE A 114 1.30 -10.20 4.99
C PHE A 114 2.40 -11.17 5.42
N HIS A 115 2.31 -12.45 5.06
CA HIS A 115 3.38 -13.41 5.31
C HIS A 115 4.68 -13.07 4.57
N LEU A 116 4.58 -12.70 3.28
CA LEU A 116 5.72 -12.25 2.48
C LEU A 116 6.35 -10.98 3.06
N GLN A 117 5.56 -9.94 3.31
CA GLN A 117 6.05 -8.66 3.79
C GLN A 117 6.59 -8.73 5.23
N HIS A 118 6.01 -9.57 6.10
CA HIS A 118 6.55 -9.82 7.43
C HIS A 118 7.94 -10.46 7.34
N CYS A 119 8.12 -11.48 6.49
CA CYS A 119 9.43 -12.10 6.27
C CYS A 119 10.45 -11.10 5.69
N ILE A 120 10.05 -10.27 4.72
CA ILE A 120 10.91 -9.23 4.14
C ILE A 120 11.35 -8.25 5.23
N ASN A 121 10.41 -7.69 5.99
CA ASN A 121 10.70 -6.73 7.06
C ASN A 121 11.68 -7.29 8.11
N ASP A 122 11.47 -8.53 8.57
CA ASP A 122 12.35 -9.22 9.51
C ASP A 122 13.78 -9.41 8.96
N ASN A 123 13.93 -9.43 7.63
CA ASN A 123 15.21 -9.57 6.94
C ASN A 123 15.84 -8.24 6.47
N THR A 124 15.11 -7.13 6.41
CA THR A 124 15.61 -5.86 5.84
C THR A 124 15.67 -4.70 6.84
N ALA A 125 14.82 -4.70 7.88
CA ALA A 125 14.69 -3.57 8.80
C ALA A 125 15.99 -3.21 9.54
N ASP A 126 16.83 -4.20 9.87
CA ASP A 126 18.12 -3.95 10.56
C ASP A 126 19.21 -3.43 9.61
N LYS A 127 19.03 -3.55 8.29
CA LYS A 127 20.00 -3.21 7.23
C LYS A 127 19.73 -1.86 6.59
N LEU A 128 18.46 -1.49 6.35
CA LEU A 128 18.07 -0.29 5.60
C LEU A 128 18.73 0.99 6.16
N PHE A 129 18.65 1.21 7.47
CA PHE A 129 19.26 2.38 8.13
C PHE A 129 20.81 2.39 8.14
N ARG A 130 21.49 1.35 7.62
CA ARG A 130 22.95 1.33 7.45
C ARG A 130 23.40 1.84 6.08
N VAL A 131 22.49 1.88 5.11
CA VAL A 131 22.76 2.32 3.72
C VAL A 131 22.17 3.69 3.41
N LEU A 132 21.21 4.18 4.21
CA LEU A 132 20.75 5.57 4.21
C LEU A 132 21.83 6.51 4.81
N LYS A 133 21.88 7.75 4.32
CA LYS A 133 23.04 8.66 4.44
C LYS A 133 22.89 9.77 5.48
#